data_AF-A0AAN8ABF7-F1
#
_entry.id   AF-A0AAN8ABF7-F1
#
_cell.length_a   1.000
_cell.length_b   1.000
_cell.length_c   1.000
_cell.angle_alpha   90.00
_cell.angle_beta   90.00
_cell.angle_gamma   90.00
#
_symmetry.space_group_name_H-M   'P 1'
#
loop_
_entity.id
_entity.type
_entity.pdbx_description
1 polymer ?
#
loop_
_entity_poly.entity_id
_entity_poly.type
_entity_poly.pdbx_seq_one_letter_code
_entity_poly.pdbx_strand_id
1 'polypeptide(L)'
;MMPTQLKKMGDSHQEATEKEVERILGYLKKYYQDDPTSPILYYEFVIDPNSFSRTVENIFHTSFLIRDGLARMHLDSDRLPCIAPVEEGEVEAGGSSIRKQCIVSISPKLWKEIKEAYDIRNPLIQPSNMQPE
;
A
#
# COMPACT_ATOMS: atom_id res chain seq x y z
N MET A 1 36.14 -3.88 7.70
CA MET A 1 35.33 -2.64 7.55
C MET A 1 34.63 -2.69 6.21
N MET A 2 33.34 -2.33 6.14
CA MET A 2 32.62 -2.24 4.87
C MET A 2 33.02 -0.94 4.13
N PRO A 3 33.25 -0.97 2.80
CA PRO A 3 33.54 0.23 2.02
C PRO A 3 32.44 1.30 2.15
N THR A 4 32.85 2.55 2.36
CA THR A 4 31.95 3.70 2.59
C THR A 4 30.95 3.92 1.44
N GLN A 5 31.31 3.54 0.21
CA GLN A 5 30.46 3.62 -0.97
C GLN A 5 29.28 2.64 -0.90
N LEU A 6 29.53 1.41 -0.45
CA LEU A 6 28.48 0.40 -0.30
C LEU A 6 27.50 0.76 0.83
N LYS A 7 28.00 1.38 1.91
CA LYS A 7 27.16 1.89 3.00
C LYS A 7 26.23 3.02 2.52
N LYS A 8 26.77 4.03 1.83
CA LYS A 8 25.99 5.15 1.26
C LYS A 8 24.92 4.70 0.27
N MET A 9 25.21 3.69 -0.55
CA MET A 9 24.24 3.15 -1.52
C MET A 9 23.06 2.46 -0.80
N GLY A 10 23.34 1.69 0.25
CA GLY A 10 22.30 1.05 1.07
C GLY A 10 21.41 2.08 1.78
N ASP A 11 22.02 3.11 2.37
CA ASP A 11 21.30 4.19 3.04
C ASP A 11 20.36 4.93 2.06
N SER A 12 20.81 5.19 0.82
CA SER A 12 20.01 5.88 -0.21
C SER A 12 18.79 5.07 -0.68
N HIS A 13 18.93 3.75 -0.87
CA HIS A 13 17.80 2.89 -1.24
C HIS A 13 16.78 2.77 -0.12
N GLN A 14 17.24 2.75 1.13
CA GLN A 14 16.36 2.73 2.28
C GLN A 14 15.57 4.05 2.40
N GLU A 15 16.25 5.20 2.26
CA GLU A 15 15.60 6.51 2.24
C GLU A 15 14.54 6.61 1.11
N ALA A 16 14.84 6.09 -0.07
CA ALA A 16 13.88 6.06 -1.18
C ALA A 16 12.65 5.18 -0.86
N THR A 17 12.85 4.05 -0.18
CA THR A 17 11.77 3.17 0.24
C THR A 17 10.89 3.84 1.29
N GLU A 18 11.49 4.51 2.28
CA GLU A 18 10.77 5.24 3.32
C GLU A 18 9.90 6.37 2.73
N LYS A 19 10.46 7.14 1.79
CA LYS A 19 9.72 8.18 1.06
C LYS A 19 8.51 7.62 0.30
N GLU A 20 8.64 6.48 -0.35
CA GLU A 20 7.51 5.85 -1.06
C GLU A 20 6.44 5.34 -0.10
N VAL A 21 6.84 4.79 1.06
CA VAL A 21 5.91 4.35 2.10
C VAL A 21 5.12 5.54 2.66
N GLU A 22 5.79 6.65 2.99
CA GLU A 22 5.15 7.88 3.46
C GLU A 22 4.18 8.46 2.41
N ARG A 23 4.59 8.47 1.14
CA ARG A 23 3.76 8.94 0.02
C ARG A 23 2.49 8.11 -0.13
N ILE A 24 2.60 6.78 -0.09
CA ILE A 24 1.45 5.87 -0.21
C ILE A 24 0.53 6.01 1.00
N LEU A 25 1.06 6.18 2.21
CA LEU A 25 0.24 6.48 3.39
C LEU A 25 -0.52 7.79 3.22
N GLY A 26 0.10 8.81 2.64
CA GLY A 26 -0.54 10.08 2.30
C GLY A 26 -1.75 9.89 1.39
N TYR A 27 -1.62 9.09 0.32
CA TYR A 27 -2.76 8.74 -0.54
C TYR A 27 -3.85 7.99 0.21
N LEU A 28 -3.49 6.96 0.99
CA LEU A 28 -4.46 6.18 1.76
C LEU A 28 -5.26 7.06 2.73
N LYS A 29 -4.58 7.91 3.49
CA LYS A 29 -5.22 8.86 4.42
C LYS A 29 -6.12 9.84 3.68
N LYS A 30 -5.67 10.39 2.56
CA LYS A 30 -6.46 11.32 1.76
C LYS A 30 -7.76 10.69 1.28
N TYR A 31 -7.71 9.54 0.61
CA TYR A 31 -8.94 8.89 0.12
C TYR A 31 -9.89 8.51 1.26
N TYR A 32 -9.33 8.08 2.40
CA TYR A 32 -10.13 7.74 3.57
C TYR A 32 -10.80 8.97 4.20
N GLN A 33 -10.14 10.13 4.17
CA GLN A 33 -10.70 11.39 4.67
C GLN A 33 -11.72 12.01 3.71
N ASP A 34 -11.50 11.87 2.39
CA ASP A 34 -12.40 12.39 1.36
C ASP A 34 -13.75 11.64 1.36
N ASP A 35 -13.77 10.34 1.69
CA ASP A 35 -14.99 9.54 1.90
C ASP A 35 -14.80 8.48 3.01
N PRO A 36 -15.01 8.85 4.29
CA PRO A 36 -14.81 7.93 5.43
C PRO A 36 -15.83 6.79 5.49
N THR A 37 -16.92 6.88 4.74
CA THR A 37 -18.01 5.88 4.76
C THR A 37 -17.82 4.78 3.73
N SER A 38 -17.04 5.05 2.69
CA SER A 38 -16.75 4.10 1.63
C SER A 38 -15.46 3.33 1.92
N PRO A 39 -15.50 1.99 1.98
CA PRO A 39 -14.30 1.20 2.17
C PRO A 39 -13.39 1.30 0.95
N ILE A 40 -12.08 1.47 1.17
CA ILE A 40 -11.10 1.44 0.09
C ILE A 40 -10.73 -0.02 -0.19
N LEU A 41 -11.12 -0.52 -1.36
CA LEU A 41 -10.78 -1.87 -1.78
C LEU A 41 -9.26 -1.98 -1.99
N TYR A 42 -8.66 -3.02 -1.41
CA TYR A 42 -7.21 -3.23 -1.43
C TYR A 42 -6.68 -3.28 -2.87
N TYR A 43 -7.36 -4.01 -3.76
CA TYR A 43 -6.93 -4.15 -5.14
C TYR A 43 -7.06 -2.87 -5.96
N GLU A 44 -8.10 -2.07 -5.74
CA GLU A 44 -8.23 -0.76 -6.38
C GLU A 44 -7.13 0.21 -5.93
N PHE A 45 -6.71 0.11 -4.66
CA PHE A 45 -5.65 0.93 -4.11
C PHE A 45 -4.26 0.58 -4.67
N VAL A 46 -3.89 -0.71 -4.69
CA VAL A 46 -2.52 -1.10 -5.05
C VAL A 46 -2.31 -1.31 -6.55
N ILE A 47 -3.36 -1.55 -7.34
CA ILE A 47 -3.21 -1.81 -8.78
C ILE A 47 -2.96 -0.51 -9.53
N ASP A 48 -1.83 -0.49 -10.24
CA ASP A 48 -1.60 0.44 -11.33
C ASP A 48 -2.05 -0.22 -12.64
N PRO A 49 -3.05 0.35 -13.35
CA PRO A 49 -3.60 -0.31 -14.52
C PRO A 49 -2.68 -0.27 -15.75
N ASN A 50 -1.65 0.57 -15.70
CA ASN A 50 -0.70 0.83 -16.77
C ASN A 50 0.67 0.18 -16.53
N SER A 51 0.92 -0.38 -15.34
CA SER A 51 2.17 -1.08 -15.03
C SER A 51 2.01 -2.18 -13.97
N PHE A 52 2.33 -3.40 -14.40
CA PHE A 52 2.45 -4.53 -13.48
C PHE A 52 3.56 -4.32 -12.44
N SER A 53 4.72 -3.80 -12.85
CA SER A 53 5.84 -3.57 -11.93
C SER A 53 5.47 -2.57 -10.83
N ARG A 54 4.77 -1.47 -11.18
CA ARG A 54 4.29 -0.51 -10.18
C ARG A 54 3.24 -1.11 -9.25
N THR A 55 2.39 -2.01 -9.76
CA THR A 55 1.48 -2.77 -8.90
C THR A 55 2.24 -3.61 -7.86
N VAL A 56 3.32 -4.28 -8.27
CA VAL A 56 4.15 -5.07 -7.35
C VAL A 56 4.84 -4.16 -6.31
N GLU A 57 5.35 -3.00 -6.73
CA GLU A 57 5.94 -2.00 -5.83
C GLU A 57 4.91 -1.46 -4.83
N ASN A 58 3.71 -1.10 -5.30
CA ASN A 58 2.61 -0.65 -4.43
C ASN A 58 2.24 -1.70 -3.39
N ILE A 59 2.13 -2.99 -3.78
CA ILE A 59 1.89 -4.11 -2.87
C ILE A 59 3.03 -4.22 -1.85
N PHE A 60 4.28 -4.13 -2.30
CA PHE A 60 5.46 -4.20 -1.45
C PHE A 60 5.45 -3.07 -0.40
N HIS A 61 5.32 -1.80 -0.81
CA HIS A 61 5.29 -0.66 0.12
C HIS A 61 4.07 -0.69 1.05
N THR A 62 2.89 -1.06 0.55
CA THR A 62 1.69 -1.20 1.38
C THR A 62 1.86 -2.26 2.46
N SER A 63 2.67 -3.30 2.20
CA SER A 63 3.00 -4.31 3.21
C SER A 63 3.78 -3.72 4.40
N PHE A 64 4.61 -2.69 4.21
CA PHE A 64 5.29 -1.97 5.29
C PHE A 64 4.27 -1.21 6.15
N LEU A 65 3.30 -0.55 5.53
CA LEU A 65 2.22 0.14 6.26
C LEU A 65 1.47 -0.81 7.19
N ILE A 66 1.15 -2.01 6.72
CA ILE A 66 0.44 -3.02 7.52
C ILE A 66 1.36 -3.59 8.61
N ARG A 67 2.60 -3.91 8.27
CA ARG A 67 3.60 -4.45 9.20
C ARG A 67 3.89 -3.48 10.34
N ASP A 68 3.98 -2.20 10.03
CA ASP A 68 4.34 -1.13 10.97
C ASP A 68 3.11 -0.56 11.70
N GLY A 69 1.91 -1.10 11.44
CA GLY A 69 0.67 -0.72 12.13
C GLY A 69 0.09 0.63 11.70
N LEU A 70 0.52 1.15 10.55
CA LEU A 70 0.03 2.41 9.97
C LEU A 70 -1.24 2.21 9.13
N ALA A 71 -1.46 0.98 8.66
CA ALA A 71 -2.67 0.58 7.94
C ALA A 71 -3.15 -0.80 8.42
N ARG A 72 -4.45 -1.06 8.27
CA ARG A 72 -5.08 -2.34 8.56
C ARG A 72 -5.79 -2.90 7.33
N MET A 73 -5.75 -4.21 7.17
CA MET A 73 -6.61 -4.93 6.23
C MET A 73 -7.77 -5.60 6.95
N HIS A 74 -8.94 -5.58 6.32
CA HIS A 74 -10.13 -6.28 6.78
C HIS A 74 -10.95 -6.75 5.58
N LEU A 75 -11.99 -7.54 5.82
CA LEU A 75 -12.95 -7.92 4.79
C LEU A 75 -14.23 -7.11 5.00
N ASP A 76 -14.82 -6.62 3.92
CA ASP A 76 -16.14 -6.00 3.96
C ASP A 76 -17.27 -7.05 4.03
N SER A 77 -18.52 -6.59 3.89
CA SER A 77 -19.70 -7.45 3.87
C SER A 77 -19.70 -8.49 2.75
N ASP A 78 -19.09 -8.16 1.60
CA ASP A 78 -18.98 -9.03 0.42
C ASP A 78 -17.72 -9.90 0.45
N ARG A 79 -16.99 -9.86 1.57
CA ARG A 79 -15.74 -10.58 1.81
C ARG A 79 -14.60 -10.14 0.89
N LEU A 80 -14.65 -8.91 0.39
CA LEU A 80 -13.59 -8.31 -0.39
C LEU A 80 -12.54 -7.67 0.53
N PRO A 81 -11.23 -7.79 0.20
CA PRO A 81 -10.18 -7.19 1.00
C PRO A 81 -10.20 -5.67 0.89
N CYS A 82 -10.29 -5.01 2.03
CA CYS A 82 -10.27 -3.55 2.17
C CYS A 82 -9.04 -3.12 2.97
N ILE A 83 -8.58 -1.89 2.74
CA ILE A 83 -7.49 -1.26 3.47
C ILE A 83 -7.95 0.07 4.07
N ALA A 84 -7.53 0.35 5.30
CA ALA A 84 -7.80 1.61 5.98
C ALA A 84 -6.55 2.05 6.76
N PRO A 85 -6.32 3.37 6.94
CA PRO A 85 -5.31 3.85 7.88
C PRO A 85 -5.69 3.42 9.32
N VAL A 86 -4.69 3.27 10.18
CA VAL A 86 -4.91 3.13 11.62
C VAL A 86 -4.87 4.53 12.23
N GLU A 87 -5.91 4.92 12.96
CA GLU A 87 -5.93 6.23 13.63
C GLU A 87 -5.10 6.22 14.91
N GLU A 88 -4.47 7.37 15.23
CA GLU A 88 -3.71 7.55 16.46
C GLU A 88 -4.64 7.39 17.67
N GLY A 89 -4.48 6.29 18.41
CA GLY A 89 -5.30 5.96 19.59
C GLY A 89 -6.11 4.67 19.48
N GLU A 90 -6.22 4.06 18.29
CA GLU A 90 -6.88 2.76 18.09
C GLU A 90 -5.98 1.56 18.44
N VAL A 91 -4.72 1.81 18.81
CA VAL A 91 -3.80 0.74 19.23
C VAL A 91 -4.20 0.29 20.63
N GLU A 92 -5.01 -0.77 20.71
CA GLU A 92 -5.42 -1.34 21.99
C GLU A 92 -4.21 -1.56 22.91
N ALA A 93 -4.18 -0.83 24.01
CA ALA A 93 -3.20 -1.00 25.07
C ALA A 93 -3.40 -2.38 25.72
N GLY A 94 -2.59 -3.37 25.31
CA GLY A 94 -2.43 -4.62 26.06
C GLY A 94 -2.97 -5.91 25.41
N GLY A 95 -3.47 -5.88 24.18
CA GLY A 95 -3.80 -7.09 23.44
C GLY A 95 -2.58 -7.62 22.67
N SER A 96 -2.18 -8.87 22.90
CA SER A 96 -1.39 -9.62 21.91
C SER A 96 -2.24 -9.72 20.64
N SER A 97 -2.22 -8.68 19.80
CA SER A 97 -2.98 -8.67 18.56
C SER A 97 -2.44 -9.81 17.73
N ILE A 98 -3.28 -10.80 17.45
CA ILE A 98 -2.92 -11.92 16.59
C ILE A 98 -2.47 -11.27 15.27
N ARG A 99 -1.16 -11.31 15.00
CA ARG A 99 -0.60 -10.84 13.73
C ARG A 99 -1.21 -11.69 12.63
N LYS A 100 -2.27 -11.18 12.01
CA LYS A 100 -2.92 -11.84 10.87
C LYS A 100 -1.99 -11.70 9.67
N GLN A 101 -1.38 -12.81 9.29
CA GLN A 101 -0.60 -12.87 8.06
C GLN A 101 -1.55 -12.94 6.86
N CYS A 102 -1.36 -12.05 5.89
CA CYS A 102 -2.05 -12.08 4.61
C CYS A 102 -1.00 -12.38 3.53
N ILE A 103 -1.24 -13.43 2.73
CA ILE A 103 -0.40 -13.75 1.58
C ILE A 103 -1.16 -13.29 0.34
N VAL A 104 -0.60 -12.30 -0.36
CA VAL A 104 -1.11 -11.81 -1.64
C VAL A 104 -0.27 -12.42 -2.76
N SER A 105 -0.92 -13.11 -3.69
CA SER A 105 -0.29 -13.60 -4.92
C SER A 105 -0.81 -12.82 -6.11
N ILE A 106 0.08 -12.41 -7.01
CA ILE A 106 -0.28 -11.72 -8.24
C ILE A 106 0.63 -12.15 -9.39
N SER A 107 0.02 -12.33 -10.56
CA SER A 107 0.72 -12.60 -11.82
C SER A 107 0.29 -11.57 -12.86
N PRO A 108 1.03 -11.40 -13.98
CA PRO A 108 0.60 -10.50 -15.05
C PRO A 108 -0.77 -10.85 -15.64
N LYS A 109 -1.15 -12.14 -15.62
CA LYS A 109 -2.48 -12.59 -16.03
C LYS A 109 -3.54 -12.14 -15.02
N LEU A 110 -3.34 -12.47 -13.74
CA LEU A 110 -4.28 -12.11 -12.68
C LEU A 110 -4.42 -10.59 -12.53
N TRP A 111 -3.33 -9.83 -12.68
CA TRP A 111 -3.36 -8.37 -12.71
C TRP A 111 -4.30 -7.84 -13.80
N LYS A 112 -4.26 -8.40 -15.02
CA LYS A 112 -5.20 -8.03 -16.09
C LYS A 112 -6.63 -8.38 -15.71
N GLU A 113 -6.87 -9.57 -15.18
CA GLU A 113 -8.21 -10.01 -14.78
C GLU A 113 -8.81 -9.12 -13.68
N ILE A 114 -8.02 -8.74 -12.67
CA ILE A 114 -8.49 -7.86 -11.60
C ILE A 114 -8.80 -6.46 -12.15
N LYS A 115 -7.98 -5.90 -13.04
CA LYS A 115 -8.27 -4.60 -13.66
C LYS A 115 -9.62 -4.57 -14.37
N GLU A 116 -9.91 -5.63 -15.14
CA GLU A 116 -11.19 -5.71 -15.86
C GLU A 116 -12.35 -5.96 -14.89
N ALA A 117 -12.17 -6.82 -13.88
CA ALA A 117 -13.22 -7.15 -12.92
C ALA A 117 -13.63 -5.98 -12.03
N TYR A 118 -12.67 -5.12 -11.66
CA TYR A 118 -12.89 -3.93 -10.82
C TYR A 118 -12.96 -2.63 -11.64
N ASP A 119 -12.95 -2.72 -12.97
CA ASP A 119 -12.93 -1.56 -13.90
C ASP A 119 -11.88 -0.49 -13.55
N ILE A 120 -10.67 -0.93 -13.15
CA ILE A 120 -9.60 -0.04 -12.69
C ILE A 120 -8.97 0.63 -13.92
N ARG A 121 -9.36 1.87 -14.20
CA ARG A 121 -8.85 2.65 -15.35
C ARG A 121 -7.72 3.60 -14.99
N ASN A 122 -7.69 4.11 -13.75
CA ASN A 122 -6.70 5.06 -13.28
C ASN A 122 -6.10 4.58 -11.95
N PRO A 123 -4.78 4.77 -11.72
CA PRO A 123 -4.17 4.41 -10.45
C PRO A 123 -4.61 5.37 -9.34
N LEU A 124 -4.92 4.84 -8.16
CA LEU A 124 -5.15 5.67 -6.97
C LEU A 124 -3.85 6.27 -6.44
N ILE A 125 -2.75 5.51 -6.51
CA ILE A 125 -1.39 5.97 -6.19
C ILE A 125 -0.74 6.50 -7.47
N GLN A 126 -0.67 7.82 -7.62
CA GLN A 126 -0.03 8.43 -8.80
C GLN A 126 1.49 8.17 -8.81
N PRO A 127 2.11 7.94 -9.98
CA PRO A 127 3.57 7.84 -10.10
C PRO A 127 4.27 9.12 -9.63
N SER A 128 5.43 9.00 -8.98
CA SER A 128 6.23 10.12 -8.48
C SER A 128 6.62 11.13 -9.57
N ASN A 129 6.75 10.68 -10.83
CA ASN A 129 7.08 11.49 -11.99
C ASN A 129 5.96 12.44 -12.47
N MET A 130 4.75 12.38 -11.88
CA MET A 130 3.59 13.18 -12.26
C MET A 130 3.11 14.15 -11.16
N GLN A 131 3.93 14.41 -10.13
CA GLN A 131 3.68 15.50 -9.19
C GLN A 131 4.17 16.82 -9.81
N PRO A 132 3.32 17.83 -10.07
CA PRO A 132 3.82 19.17 -10.35
C PRO A 132 4.58 19.70 -9.11
N GLU A 133 5.74 20.32 -9.33
CA GLU A 133 6.52 21.03 -8.30
C GLU A 133 5.71 22.11 -7.59
#